data_AF-A0A382YGH8-F1
#
_entry.id   AF-A0A382YGH8-F1
#
_cell.length_a   1.000
_cell.length_b   1.000
_cell.length_c   1.000
_cell.angle_alpha   90.00
_cell.angle_beta   90.00
_cell.angle_gamma   90.00
#
_symmetry.space_group_name_H-M   'P 1'
#
loop_
_entity.id
_entity.type
_entity.pdbx_description
1 polymer ?
#
loop_
_entity_poly.entity_id
_entity_poly.type
_entity_poly.pdbx_seq_one_letter_code
_entity_poly.pdbx_strand_id
1 'polypeptide(L)'
;MRLHGKAFKFVLALLALAFLFAVNLSQRRMNQIRDDKKLTHTEQIENLPPSLAFTTVVLGGFRGLIANILWVRAMQMQEEGKFFEMAQLGDWITKLQPHADHVWRVTAWNMSYNISVKFDGIETPYVRWHWVKRGIELIRDGGLKYNPHSAHLYHELAWHFQHKVGHNLDDAHRFYKLAWCTEMMHDPGPDGRRNTEDDIRDGGVIGTRRDG
;
A
#
# COMPACT_ATOMS: atom_id res chain seq x y z
N MET A 1 -11.29 11.72 -56.42
CA MET A 1 -12.56 10.96 -56.50
C MET A 1 -13.22 10.99 -55.13
N ARG A 2 -14.18 11.90 -54.89
CA ARG A 2 -14.84 12.07 -53.58
C ARG A 2 -15.92 10.99 -53.40
N LEU A 3 -15.61 9.93 -52.67
CA LEU A 3 -16.61 8.93 -52.26
C LEU A 3 -17.47 9.55 -51.14
N HIS A 4 -18.58 10.20 -51.50
CA HIS A 4 -19.56 10.79 -50.56
C HIS A 4 -20.97 10.24 -50.84
N GLY A 5 -21.13 8.91 -50.80
CA GLY A 5 -22.42 8.23 -50.99
C GLY A 5 -22.86 7.42 -49.75
N LYS A 6 -24.17 7.20 -49.58
CA LYS A 6 -24.73 6.37 -48.49
C LYS A 6 -24.12 4.95 -48.47
N ALA A 7 -23.84 4.39 -49.64
CA ALA A 7 -23.18 3.08 -49.80
C ALA A 7 -21.74 3.06 -49.23
N PHE A 8 -20.97 4.14 -49.42
CA PHE A 8 -19.61 4.24 -48.87
C PHE A 8 -19.61 4.27 -47.34
N LYS A 9 -20.58 4.99 -46.74
CA LYS A 9 -20.77 4.99 -45.28
C LYS A 9 -21.17 3.61 -44.75
N PHE A 10 -22.00 2.87 -45.50
CA PHE A 10 -22.39 1.49 -45.16
C PHE A 10 -21.19 0.53 -45.18
N VAL A 11 -20.34 0.61 -46.20
CA VAL A 11 -19.12 -0.19 -46.30
C VAL A 11 -18.16 0.12 -45.14
N LEU A 12 -17.97 1.40 -44.80
CA LEU A 12 -17.16 1.80 -43.65
C LEU A 12 -17.73 1.26 -42.32
N ALA A 13 -19.05 1.27 -42.14
CA ALA A 13 -19.68 0.72 -40.94
C ALA A 13 -19.48 -0.80 -40.82
N LEU A 14 -19.61 -1.54 -41.94
CA LEU A 14 -19.32 -2.98 -41.97
C LEU A 14 -17.85 -3.29 -41.69
N LEU A 15 -16.92 -2.51 -42.25
CA LEU A 15 -15.50 -2.62 -41.94
C LEU A 15 -15.21 -2.34 -40.46
N ALA A 16 -15.84 -1.31 -39.89
CA ALA A 16 -15.70 -1.00 -38.47
C ALA A 16 -16.21 -2.15 -37.58
N LEU A 17 -17.37 -2.73 -37.91
CA LEU A 17 -17.91 -3.90 -37.22
C LEU A 17 -16.99 -5.12 -37.33
N ALA A 18 -16.44 -5.39 -38.53
CA ALA A 18 -15.49 -6.48 -38.76
C ALA A 18 -14.21 -6.29 -37.94
N PHE A 19 -13.66 -5.07 -37.88
CA PHE A 19 -12.50 -4.76 -37.05
C PHE A 19 -12.80 -4.87 -35.57
N LEU A 20 -13.96 -4.40 -35.09
CA LEU A 20 -14.37 -4.57 -33.69
C LEU A 20 -14.51 -6.04 -33.31
N PHE A 21 -15.05 -6.87 -34.20
CA PHE A 21 -15.16 -8.32 -33.98
C PHE A 21 -13.78 -9.00 -33.96
N ALA A 22 -12.90 -8.67 -34.89
CA ALA A 22 -11.52 -9.18 -34.90
C ALA A 22 -10.74 -8.77 -33.64
N VAL A 23 -10.90 -7.53 -33.19
CA VAL A 23 -10.33 -7.06 -31.92
C VAL A 23 -10.90 -7.83 -30.74
N ASN A 24 -12.20 -8.13 -30.71
CA ASN A 24 -12.80 -8.91 -29.62
C ASN A 24 -12.17 -10.33 -29.51
N LEU A 25 -11.99 -11.02 -30.64
CA LEU A 25 -11.35 -12.34 -30.67
C LEU A 25 -9.88 -12.28 -30.22
N SER A 26 -9.13 -11.29 -30.73
CA SER A 26 -7.73 -11.07 -30.32
C SER A 26 -7.61 -10.75 -28.83
N GLN A 27 -8.49 -9.87 -28.32
CA GLN A 27 -8.52 -9.47 -26.91
C GLN A 27 -8.81 -10.66 -25.99
N ARG A 28 -9.76 -11.54 -26.36
CA ARG A 28 -10.05 -12.76 -25.58
C ARG A 28 -8.81 -13.65 -25.45
N ARG A 29 -8.10 -13.89 -26.55
CA ARG A 29 -6.87 -14.69 -26.55
C ARG A 29 -5.76 -14.04 -25.72
N MET A 30 -5.57 -12.72 -25.83
CA MET A 30 -4.60 -12.01 -25.01
C MET A 30 -4.94 -12.05 -23.52
N ASN A 31 -6.22 -11.93 -23.16
CA ASN A 31 -6.65 -12.02 -21.78
C ASN A 31 -6.42 -13.43 -21.21
N GLN A 32 -6.70 -14.49 -21.97
CA GLN A 32 -6.36 -15.86 -21.57
C GLN A 32 -4.86 -16.02 -21.31
N ILE A 33 -4.01 -15.53 -22.22
CA ILE A 33 -2.55 -15.58 -22.03
C ILE A 33 -2.13 -14.80 -20.77
N ARG A 34 -2.75 -13.64 -20.50
CA ARG A 34 -2.48 -12.84 -19.31
C ARG A 34 -2.86 -13.57 -18.03
N ASP A 35 -4.00 -14.26 -18.02
CA ASP A 35 -4.48 -15.03 -16.87
C ASP A 35 -3.58 -16.26 -16.64
N ASP A 36 -3.32 -17.05 -17.69
CA ASP A 36 -2.49 -18.27 -17.62
C ASP A 36 -1.07 -17.97 -17.14
N LYS A 37 -0.48 -16.88 -17.65
CA LYS A 37 0.89 -16.47 -17.30
C LYS A 37 0.94 -15.50 -16.12
N LYS A 38 -0.20 -15.17 -15.50
CA LYS A 38 -0.32 -14.20 -14.39
C LYS A 38 0.38 -12.87 -14.70
N LEU A 39 0.27 -12.40 -15.94
CA LEU A 39 0.95 -11.18 -16.41
C LEU A 39 0.24 -9.89 -15.97
N THR A 40 -1.00 -10.01 -15.52
CA THR A 40 -1.78 -8.91 -14.97
C THR A 40 -2.24 -9.25 -13.56
N HIS A 41 -1.85 -8.41 -12.61
CA HIS A 41 -2.35 -8.44 -11.25
C HIS A 41 -3.69 -7.70 -11.22
N THR A 42 -4.75 -8.41 -11.59
CA THR A 42 -6.14 -7.91 -11.54
C THR A 42 -6.69 -8.09 -10.13
N GLU A 43 -5.91 -7.71 -9.12
CA GLU A 43 -6.34 -7.80 -7.72
C GLU A 43 -7.54 -6.87 -7.52
N GLN A 44 -8.57 -7.40 -6.85
CA GLN A 44 -9.71 -6.60 -6.43
C GLN A 44 -9.21 -5.60 -5.38
N ILE A 45 -9.38 -4.31 -5.65
CA ILE A 45 -8.92 -3.29 -4.74
C ILE A 45 -9.90 -3.20 -3.58
N GLU A 46 -9.54 -3.84 -2.48
CA GLU A 46 -10.36 -3.90 -1.27
C GLU A 46 -10.34 -2.55 -0.54
N ASN A 47 -11.48 -2.11 -0.01
CA ASN A 47 -11.60 -0.89 0.80
C ASN A 47 -11.20 0.43 0.11
N LEU A 48 -11.44 0.59 -1.20
CA LEU A 48 -11.50 1.90 -1.85
C LEU A 48 -12.92 2.51 -1.68
N PRO A 49 -13.05 3.84 -1.59
CA PRO A 49 -14.35 4.49 -1.71
C PRO A 49 -15.07 4.02 -2.99
N PRO A 50 -16.39 3.74 -2.96
CA PRO A 50 -17.11 3.19 -4.10
C PRO A 50 -16.93 3.99 -5.41
N SER A 51 -16.77 5.31 -5.32
CA SER A 51 -16.47 6.20 -6.45
C SER A 51 -15.09 5.94 -7.10
N LEU A 52 -14.09 5.58 -6.30
CA LEU A 52 -12.74 5.23 -6.76
C LEU A 52 -12.64 3.77 -7.21
N ALA A 53 -13.37 2.86 -6.57
CA ALA A 53 -13.44 1.46 -6.98
C ALA A 53 -14.09 1.31 -8.36
N PHE A 54 -15.19 2.02 -8.62
CA PHE A 54 -15.88 1.96 -9.92
C PHE A 54 -15.00 2.48 -11.08
N THR A 55 -14.33 3.62 -10.88
CA THR A 55 -13.48 4.23 -11.93
C THR A 55 -12.24 3.39 -12.26
N THR A 56 -11.71 2.66 -11.29
CA THR A 56 -10.49 1.84 -11.45
C THR A 56 -10.75 0.45 -12.01
N VAL A 57 -11.92 -0.13 -11.73
CA VAL A 57 -12.38 -1.41 -12.29
C VAL A 57 -12.91 -1.24 -13.71
N VAL A 58 -13.65 -0.15 -13.98
CA VAL A 58 -14.27 0.07 -15.29
C VAL A 58 -13.26 0.56 -16.34
N LEU A 59 -12.22 1.30 -15.94
CA LEU A 59 -11.33 1.96 -16.90
C LEU A 59 -9.85 1.55 -16.83
N GLY A 60 -9.44 0.66 -15.93
CA GLY A 60 -8.14 -0.04 -15.91
C GLY A 60 -6.87 0.84 -15.98
N GLY A 61 -6.60 1.46 -17.12
CA GLY A 61 -5.50 2.39 -17.37
C GLY A 61 -5.58 3.73 -16.63
N PHE A 62 -6.70 4.11 -16.03
CA PHE A 62 -6.80 5.38 -15.28
C PHE A 62 -6.28 5.30 -13.84
N ARG A 63 -5.94 4.11 -13.33
CA ARG A 63 -5.40 3.92 -11.96
C ARG A 63 -4.20 4.84 -11.68
N GLY A 64 -3.27 4.95 -12.63
CA GLY A 64 -2.09 5.83 -12.51
C GLY A 64 -2.44 7.32 -12.49
N LEU A 65 -3.41 7.76 -13.30
CA LEU A 65 -3.86 9.16 -13.30
C LEU A 65 -4.55 9.53 -12.00
N ILE A 66 -5.42 8.66 -11.48
CA ILE A 66 -6.07 8.85 -10.19
C ILE A 66 -5.02 8.91 -9.08
N ALA A 67 -4.05 8.00 -9.07
CA ALA A 67 -2.97 8.00 -8.09
C ALA A 67 -2.19 9.32 -8.10
N ASN A 68 -1.86 9.86 -9.28
CA ASN A 68 -1.20 11.17 -9.41
C ASN A 68 -2.06 12.31 -8.83
N ILE A 69 -3.37 12.31 -9.08
CA ILE A 69 -4.28 13.31 -8.50
C ILE A 69 -4.30 13.20 -6.98
N LEU A 70 -4.37 11.98 -6.45
CA LEU A 70 -4.34 11.74 -5.00
C LEU A 70 -3.01 12.17 -4.38
N TRP A 71 -1.88 12.00 -5.08
CA TRP A 71 -0.59 12.51 -4.62
C TRP A 71 -0.60 14.03 -4.49
N VAL A 72 -1.10 14.75 -5.51
CA VAL A 72 -1.25 16.21 -5.44
C VAL A 72 -2.13 16.62 -4.26
N ARG A 73 -3.25 15.93 -4.07
CA ARG A 73 -4.16 16.17 -2.93
C ARG A 73 -3.47 15.88 -1.59
N ALA A 74 -2.69 14.82 -1.49
CA ALA A 74 -1.97 14.45 -0.27
C ALA A 74 -0.93 15.51 0.11
N MET A 75 -0.21 16.06 -0.88
CA MET A 75 0.72 17.17 -0.66
C MET A 75 -0.01 18.42 -0.14
N GLN A 76 -1.18 18.75 -0.70
CA GLN A 76 -2.01 19.85 -0.18
C GLN A 76 -2.44 19.61 1.27
N MET A 77 -2.90 18.41 1.61
CA MET A 77 -3.27 18.07 2.99
C MET A 77 -2.07 18.16 3.93
N GLN A 78 -0.86 17.81 3.46
CA GLN A 78 0.38 17.96 4.23
C GLN A 78 0.68 19.44 4.54
N GLU A 79 0.55 20.32 3.55
CA GLU A 79 0.74 21.77 3.71
C GLU A 79 -0.30 22.38 4.67
N GLU A 80 -1.53 21.89 4.62
CA GLU A 80 -2.63 22.30 5.51
C GLU A 80 -2.56 21.70 6.93
N GLY A 81 -1.58 20.84 7.23
CA GLY A 81 -1.46 20.15 8.52
C GLY A 81 -2.50 19.05 8.76
N LYS A 82 -3.22 18.62 7.73
CA LYS A 82 -4.26 17.59 7.74
C LYS A 82 -3.66 16.19 7.60
N PHE A 83 -2.88 15.77 8.59
CA PHE A 83 -2.07 14.55 8.51
C PHE A 83 -2.89 13.25 8.46
N PHE A 84 -4.06 13.22 9.08
CA PHE A 84 -4.96 12.05 9.02
C PHE A 84 -5.52 11.86 7.62
N GLU A 85 -5.99 12.93 6.99
CA GLU A 85 -6.50 12.95 5.63
C GLU A 85 -5.40 12.62 4.64
N MET A 86 -4.20 13.19 4.81
CA MET A 86 -3.02 12.83 4.02
C MET A 86 -2.74 11.32 4.10
N ALA A 87 -2.76 10.74 5.30
CA ALA A 87 -2.53 9.32 5.50
C ALA A 87 -3.61 8.42 4.87
N GLN A 88 -4.87 8.87 4.87
CA GLN A 88 -5.96 8.18 4.18
C GLN A 88 -5.76 8.19 2.65
N LEU A 89 -5.34 9.33 2.09
CA LEU A 89 -5.00 9.42 0.68
C LEU A 89 -3.82 8.50 0.33
N GLY A 90 -2.79 8.45 1.19
CA GLY A 90 -1.67 7.53 1.07
C GLY A 90 -2.10 6.05 1.01
N ASP A 91 -3.02 5.64 1.89
CA ASP A 91 -3.59 4.29 1.88
C ASP A 91 -4.28 3.98 0.54
N TRP A 92 -5.08 4.91 0.00
CA TRP A 92 -5.69 4.73 -1.33
C TRP A 92 -4.67 4.66 -2.45
N ILE A 93 -3.61 5.46 -2.40
CA ILE A 93 -2.54 5.42 -3.40
C ILE A 93 -1.84 4.05 -3.39
N THR A 94 -1.50 3.51 -2.21
CA THR A 94 -0.89 2.18 -2.09
C THR A 94 -1.78 1.08 -2.67
N LYS A 95 -3.09 1.19 -2.48
CA LYS A 95 -4.11 0.30 -3.07
C LYS A 95 -4.25 0.44 -4.59
N LEU A 96 -4.03 1.63 -5.13
CA LEU A 96 -4.06 1.88 -6.58
C LEU A 96 -2.80 1.40 -7.30
N GLN A 97 -1.66 1.43 -6.60
CA GLN A 97 -0.34 1.07 -7.13
C GLN A 97 0.39 0.06 -6.22
N PRO A 98 -0.18 -1.12 -5.96
CA PRO A 98 0.34 -2.04 -4.95
C PRO A 98 1.71 -2.62 -5.29
N HIS A 99 2.04 -2.81 -6.57
CA HIS A 99 3.35 -3.33 -7.00
C HIS A 99 4.42 -2.25 -7.22
N ALA A 100 4.10 -0.99 -6.90
CA ALA A 100 5.05 0.10 -6.96
C ALA A 100 5.69 0.27 -5.58
N ASP A 101 6.76 -0.46 -5.31
CA ASP A 101 7.42 -0.49 -4.00
C ASP A 101 7.76 0.90 -3.43
N HIS A 102 8.16 1.85 -4.28
CA HIS A 102 8.43 3.24 -3.89
C HIS A 102 7.22 3.94 -3.26
N VAL A 103 5.99 3.62 -3.66
CA VAL A 103 4.77 4.23 -3.11
C VAL A 103 4.65 3.89 -1.62
N TRP A 104 4.88 2.63 -1.27
CA TRP A 104 4.87 2.16 0.12
C TRP A 104 5.97 2.83 0.93
N ARG A 105 7.19 2.91 0.39
CA ARG A 105 8.33 3.53 1.05
C ARG A 105 8.10 5.00 1.35
N VAL A 106 7.69 5.78 0.35
CA VAL A 106 7.44 7.22 0.52
C VAL A 106 6.29 7.46 1.50
N THR A 107 5.23 6.66 1.43
CA THR A 107 4.08 6.79 2.33
C THR A 107 4.46 6.45 3.77
N ALA A 108 5.20 5.36 3.98
CA ALA A 108 5.71 4.96 5.30
C ALA A 108 6.70 5.99 5.86
N TRP A 109 7.63 6.48 5.03
CA TRP A 109 8.56 7.53 5.42
C TRP A 109 7.82 8.80 5.84
N ASN A 110 6.80 9.22 5.08
CA ASN A 110 6.00 10.38 5.44
C ASN A 110 5.35 10.22 6.82
N MET A 111 4.77 9.05 7.13
CA MET A 111 4.20 8.79 8.45
C MET A 111 5.27 8.82 9.55
N SER A 112 6.32 8.03 9.38
CA SER A 112 7.32 7.81 10.42
C SER A 112 8.26 8.98 10.62
N TYR A 113 8.62 9.73 9.59
CA TYR A 113 9.63 10.79 9.66
C TYR A 113 9.05 12.19 9.53
N ASN A 114 8.06 12.40 8.66
CA ASN A 114 7.57 13.76 8.40
C ASN A 114 6.38 14.13 9.30
N ILE A 115 5.44 13.22 9.51
CA ILE A 115 4.25 13.46 10.33
C ILE A 115 4.57 13.29 11.81
N SER A 116 5.27 12.23 12.20
CA SER A 116 5.55 11.98 13.62
C SER A 116 6.26 13.16 14.31
N VAL A 117 7.22 13.81 13.64
CA VAL A 117 7.98 14.94 14.20
C VAL A 117 7.19 16.25 14.26
N LYS A 118 5.95 16.29 13.73
CA LYS A 118 5.06 17.45 13.87
C LYS A 118 4.33 17.47 15.21
N PHE A 119 4.34 16.35 15.93
CA PHE A 119 3.81 16.24 17.27
C PHE A 119 4.96 16.38 18.28
N ASP A 120 4.67 17.04 19.40
CA ASP A 120 5.64 17.21 20.48
C ASP A 120 6.06 15.84 21.02
N GLY A 121 7.36 15.55 21.02
CA GLY A 121 7.87 14.24 21.42
C GLY A 121 7.94 14.00 22.91
N ILE A 122 7.84 15.03 23.73
CA ILE A 122 7.87 14.91 25.19
C ILE A 122 6.43 14.89 25.71
N GLU A 123 5.57 15.77 25.20
CA GLU A 123 4.17 15.86 25.64
C GLU A 123 3.30 14.74 25.05
N THR A 124 3.56 14.34 23.79
CA THR A 124 2.71 13.37 23.07
C THR A 124 3.48 12.22 22.39
N PRO A 125 4.40 11.54 23.10
CA PRO A 125 5.22 10.47 22.52
C PRO A 125 4.40 9.30 21.96
N TYR A 126 3.22 9.04 22.53
CA TYR A 126 2.29 8.01 22.06
C TYR A 126 1.69 8.33 20.68
N VAL A 127 1.43 9.60 20.37
CA VAL A 127 0.94 10.02 19.05
C VAL A 127 2.04 9.83 18.01
N ARG A 128 3.29 10.13 18.35
CA ARG A 128 4.43 9.89 17.48
C ARG A 128 4.64 8.40 17.23
N TRP A 129 4.58 7.60 18.29
CA TRP A 129 4.68 6.15 18.18
C TRP A 129 3.60 5.59 17.26
N HIS A 130 2.36 6.06 17.37
CA HIS A 130 1.28 5.66 16.46
C HIS A 130 1.67 5.84 14.99
N TRP A 131 2.23 7.00 14.62
CA TRP A 131 2.65 7.27 13.24
C TRP A 131 3.87 6.45 12.80
N VAL A 132 4.86 6.29 13.68
CA VAL A 132 6.06 5.45 13.41
C VAL A 132 5.65 4.00 13.20
N LYS A 133 4.83 3.46 14.11
CA LYS A 133 4.31 2.10 14.02
C LYS A 133 3.49 1.90 12.76
N ARG A 134 2.61 2.84 12.42
CA ARG A 134 1.79 2.77 11.20
C ARG A 134 2.64 2.74 9.93
N GLY A 135 3.77 3.46 9.89
CA GLY A 135 4.72 3.36 8.77
C GLY A 135 5.40 1.98 8.68
N ILE A 136 5.78 1.40 9.83
CA ILE A 136 6.34 0.04 9.91
C ILE A 136 5.32 -1.00 9.43
N GLU A 137 4.09 -0.96 9.95
CA GLU A 137 2.98 -1.84 9.57
C GLU A 137 2.65 -1.71 8.08
N LEU A 138 2.66 -0.49 7.54
CA LEU A 138 2.38 -0.25 6.13
C LEU A 138 3.37 -1.01 5.21
N ILE A 139 4.66 -1.05 5.57
CA ILE A 139 5.66 -1.81 4.81
C ILE A 139 5.51 -3.31 5.08
N ARG A 140 5.44 -3.71 6.36
CA ARG A 140 5.45 -5.12 6.79
C ARG A 140 4.21 -5.88 6.32
N ASP A 141 3.03 -5.32 6.60
CA ASP A 141 1.74 -5.98 6.43
C ASP A 141 1.10 -5.68 5.07
N GLY A 142 1.48 -4.55 4.47
CA GLY A 142 1.03 -4.12 3.15
C GLY A 142 2.09 -4.32 2.07
N GLY A 143 3.12 -3.47 2.05
CA GLY A 143 4.09 -3.39 0.97
C GLY A 143 4.75 -4.72 0.60
N LEU A 144 5.22 -5.47 1.61
CA LEU A 144 5.88 -6.77 1.40
C LEU A 144 4.91 -7.87 0.94
N LYS A 145 3.60 -7.76 1.22
CA LYS A 145 2.59 -8.69 0.70
C LYS A 145 2.51 -8.61 -0.84
N TYR A 146 2.53 -7.39 -1.38
CA TYR A 146 2.45 -7.17 -2.83
C TYR A 146 3.82 -7.19 -3.53
N ASN A 147 4.91 -7.01 -2.78
CA ASN A 147 6.28 -6.92 -3.29
C ASN A 147 7.25 -7.78 -2.46
N PRO A 148 7.06 -9.10 -2.38
CA PRO A 148 7.79 -9.97 -1.44
C PRO A 148 9.30 -10.05 -1.70
N HIS A 149 9.75 -9.66 -2.89
CA HIS A 149 11.16 -9.69 -3.31
C HIS A 149 11.78 -8.29 -3.43
N SER A 150 11.11 -7.22 -3.00
CA SER A 150 11.68 -5.87 -3.07
C SER A 150 12.74 -5.70 -1.97
N ALA A 151 14.01 -5.69 -2.38
CA ALA A 151 15.13 -5.35 -1.49
C ALA A 151 14.98 -3.94 -0.90
N HIS A 152 14.36 -3.01 -1.63
CA HIS A 152 14.13 -1.65 -1.15
C HIS A 152 13.15 -1.61 0.02
N LEU A 153 12.09 -2.43 0.03
CA LEU A 153 11.16 -2.48 1.16
C LEU A 153 11.78 -3.12 2.40
N TYR A 154 12.55 -4.20 2.24
CA TYR A 154 13.28 -4.78 3.38
C TYR A 154 14.28 -3.78 3.96
N HIS A 155 15.00 -3.06 3.11
CA HIS A 155 15.91 -2.00 3.55
C HIS A 155 15.15 -0.90 4.30
N GLU A 156 14.03 -0.42 3.75
CA GLU A 156 13.23 0.64 4.37
C GLU A 156 12.67 0.21 5.74
N LEU A 157 12.17 -1.02 5.84
CA LEU A 157 11.69 -1.60 7.09
C LEU A 157 12.82 -1.70 8.11
N ALA A 158 13.98 -2.22 7.71
CA ALA A 158 15.16 -2.29 8.57
C ALA A 158 15.62 -0.89 9.02
N TRP A 159 15.56 0.10 8.14
CA TRP A 159 15.90 1.49 8.46
C TRP A 159 14.96 2.10 9.49
N HIS A 160 13.65 1.84 9.41
CA HIS A 160 12.70 2.27 10.44
C HIS A 160 13.06 1.70 11.82
N PHE A 161 13.37 0.40 11.90
CA PHE A 161 13.79 -0.21 13.17
C PHE A 161 15.14 0.31 13.65
N GLN A 162 16.15 0.37 12.78
CA GLN A 162 17.51 0.75 13.16
C GLN A 162 17.62 2.24 13.48
N HIS A 163 17.15 3.10 12.59
CA HIS A 163 17.35 4.54 12.67
C HIS A 163 16.26 5.23 13.48
N LYS A 164 14.97 4.97 13.17
CA LYS A 164 13.86 5.69 13.82
C LYS A 164 13.61 5.19 15.24
N VAL A 165 13.59 3.87 15.45
CA VAL A 165 13.31 3.27 16.77
C VAL A 165 14.59 3.02 17.57
N GLY A 166 15.61 2.44 16.93
CA GLY A 166 16.82 1.95 17.58
C GLY A 166 17.83 3.03 17.97
N HIS A 167 17.92 4.12 17.20
CA HIS A 167 18.89 5.19 17.45
C HIS A 167 18.45 6.12 18.61
N ASN A 168 19.19 7.21 18.82
CA ASN A 168 18.97 8.25 19.82
C ASN A 168 18.79 9.67 19.23
N LEU A 169 18.60 9.79 17.91
CA LEU A 169 18.44 11.08 17.25
C LEU A 169 17.03 11.65 17.37
N ASP A 170 16.03 10.79 17.60
CA ASP A 170 14.65 11.21 17.85
C ASP A 170 14.45 11.44 19.35
N ASP A 171 13.88 12.57 19.73
CA ASP A 171 13.59 12.96 21.11
C ASP A 171 12.67 11.97 21.84
N ALA A 172 11.76 11.31 21.13
CA ALA A 172 10.86 10.29 21.68
C ALA A 172 11.41 8.85 21.54
N HIS A 173 12.67 8.66 21.13
CA HIS A 173 13.22 7.33 20.83
C HIS A 173 13.14 6.34 22.01
N ARG A 174 13.32 6.80 23.25
CA ARG A 174 13.19 5.96 24.46
C ARG A 174 11.78 5.40 24.60
N PHE A 175 10.78 6.22 24.31
CA PHE A 175 9.39 5.79 24.33
C PHE A 175 9.13 4.75 23.24
N TYR A 176 9.63 4.95 22.02
CA TYR A 176 9.44 3.97 20.93
C TYR A 176 9.99 2.59 21.30
N LYS A 177 11.20 2.54 21.90
CA LYS A 177 11.80 1.28 22.37
C LYS A 177 10.95 0.61 23.43
N LEU A 178 10.46 1.38 24.40
CA LEU A 178 9.61 0.86 25.48
C LEU A 178 8.26 0.36 24.94
N ALA A 179 7.61 1.15 24.08
CA ALA A 179 6.33 0.79 23.47
C ALA A 179 6.46 -0.47 22.62
N TRP A 180 7.49 -0.55 21.77
CA TRP A 180 7.78 -1.74 20.97
C TRP A 180 8.06 -2.96 21.84
N CYS A 181 8.92 -2.82 22.86
CA CYS A 181 9.19 -3.89 23.82
C CYS A 181 7.91 -4.37 24.51
N THR A 182 7.06 -3.44 24.95
CA THR A 182 5.79 -3.74 25.60
C THR A 182 4.87 -4.51 24.65
N GLU A 183 4.75 -4.09 23.39
CA GLU A 183 3.95 -4.79 22.38
C GLU A 183 4.46 -6.21 22.12
N MET A 184 5.78 -6.40 22.02
CA MET A 184 6.39 -7.73 21.84
C MET A 184 6.20 -8.64 23.06
N MET A 185 6.34 -8.11 24.28
CA MET A 185 6.16 -8.88 25.53
C MET A 185 4.70 -9.30 25.76
N HIS A 186 3.75 -8.59 25.16
CA HIS A 186 2.32 -8.88 25.23
C HIS A 186 1.76 -9.48 23.94
N ASP A 187 2.63 -9.88 23.01
CA ASP A 187 2.22 -10.59 21.80
C ASP A 187 1.75 -12.00 22.22
N PRO A 188 0.48 -12.37 21.98
CA PRO A 188 0.00 -13.72 22.25
C PRO A 188 0.65 -14.79 21.37
N GLY A 189 1.44 -14.40 20.37
CA GLY A 189 2.05 -15.32 19.43
C GLY A 189 1.05 -15.87 18.40
N PRO A 190 1.45 -16.88 17.61
CA PRO A 190 0.71 -17.33 16.43
C PRO A 190 -0.70 -17.90 16.71
N ASP A 191 -0.97 -18.34 17.93
CA ASP A 191 -2.24 -18.97 18.32
C ASP A 191 -3.27 -17.98 18.88
N GLY A 192 -2.88 -16.72 19.10
CA GLY A 192 -3.73 -15.64 19.60
C GLY A 192 -4.18 -15.80 21.06
N ARG A 193 -3.60 -16.72 21.83
CA ARG A 193 -3.95 -16.96 23.24
C ARG A 193 -3.12 -16.08 24.16
N ARG A 194 -3.78 -15.39 25.09
CA ARG A 194 -3.12 -14.53 26.09
C ARG A 194 -2.99 -15.27 27.41
N ASN A 195 -1.95 -14.93 28.18
CA ASN A 195 -1.62 -15.49 29.49
C ASN A 195 -1.18 -16.97 29.46
N THR A 196 -0.47 -17.40 28.42
CA THR A 196 0.09 -18.76 28.34
C THR A 196 1.54 -18.80 28.85
N GLU A 197 2.06 -20.00 29.15
CA GLU A 197 3.48 -20.16 29.58
C GLU A 197 4.48 -19.77 28.48
N ASP A 198 4.03 -19.68 27.23
CA ASP A 198 4.81 -19.29 26.07
C ASP A 198 4.80 -17.75 25.82
N ASP A 199 3.97 -17.00 26.54
CA ASP A 199 3.97 -15.53 26.49
C ASP A 199 5.33 -15.02 26.97
N ILE A 200 5.92 -14.07 26.25
CA ILE A 200 7.26 -13.49 26.52
C ILE A 200 7.19 -12.49 27.69
N ARG A 201 6.74 -12.94 28.87
CA ARG A 201 6.64 -12.10 30.08
C ARG A 201 7.99 -11.86 30.74
N ASP A 202 8.85 -12.88 30.73
CA ASP A 202 10.16 -12.89 31.40
C ASP A 202 11.35 -12.97 30.42
N GLY A 203 11.14 -12.64 29.14
CA GLY A 203 12.21 -12.63 28.14
C GLY A 203 12.49 -13.98 27.46
N GLY A 204 11.46 -14.79 27.23
CA GLY A 204 11.53 -16.07 26.52
C GLY A 204 12.08 -15.97 25.08
N VAL A 205 12.80 -17.02 24.67
CA VAL A 205 13.41 -17.18 23.35
C VAL A 205 12.32 -17.38 22.30
N ILE A 206 12.45 -16.72 21.14
CA ILE A 206 11.63 -17.00 19.95
C ILE A 206 11.89 -18.45 19.53
N GLY A 207 10.96 -19.35 19.85
CA GLY A 207 11.09 -20.78 19.59
C GLY A 207 9.75 -21.50 19.70
N THR A 208 9.62 -22.60 18.96
CA THR A 208 8.45 -23.47 18.91
C THR A 208 8.04 -23.96 20.31
N ARG A 209 6.73 -23.88 20.57
CA ARG A 209 6.03 -24.36 21.76
C ARG A 209 6.50 -25.75 22.20
N ARG A 210 6.60 -26.00 23.50
CA ARG A 210 7.01 -27.32 24.05
C ARG A 210 5.97 -28.43 23.84
N ASP A 211 4.74 -28.08 23.47
CA ASP A 211 3.55 -28.94 23.45
C ASP A 211 3.04 -29.32 22.05
N GLY A 212 3.76 -29.00 20.96
CA GLY A 212 3.53 -29.61 19.64
C GLY A 212 3.53 -28.65 18.46
#